data_AF-A0A917G0V4-F1
#
_entry.id   AF-A0A917G0V4-F1
#
_cell.length_a   1.000
_cell.length_b   1.000
_cell.length_c   1.000
_cell.angle_alpha   90.00
_cell.angle_beta   90.00
_cell.angle_gamma   90.00
#
_symmetry.space_group_name_H-M   'P 1'
#
loop_
_entity.id
_entity.type
_entity.pdbx_description
1 polymer ?
#
loop_
_entity_poly.entity_id
_entity_poly.type
_entity_poly.pdbx_seq_one_letter_code
_entity_poly.pdbx_strand_id
1 'polypeptide(L)'
;MKRHSGVRRAQLLIDLAKRTVGSKQAASAYKLHLEHLLAEYDLASSQLQTIEDEVKTVLEQIPYAGKILDIKGVSVIALAGVLGESGDLAAIPMETH
;
A
#
# COMPACT_ATOMS: atom_id res chain seq x y z
N MET A 1 -23.79 4.22 -19.10
CA MET A 1 -23.04 3.10 -19.74
C MET A 1 -23.33 1.79 -19.00
N LYS A 2 -23.79 0.77 -19.72
CA LYS A 2 -24.35 -0.47 -19.14
C LYS A 2 -23.29 -1.34 -18.43
N ARG A 3 -23.58 -1.71 -17.18
CA ARG A 3 -22.82 -2.59 -16.26
C ARG A 3 -22.80 -4.07 -16.69
N HIS A 4 -22.51 -4.39 -17.95
CA HIS A 4 -22.50 -5.77 -18.46
C HIS A 4 -21.11 -6.41 -18.59
N SER A 5 -20.03 -5.67 -18.31
CA SER A 5 -18.66 -6.19 -18.42
C SER A 5 -18.29 -7.17 -17.31
N GLY A 6 -18.84 -6.99 -16.09
CA GLY A 6 -18.53 -7.85 -14.93
C GLY A 6 -19.01 -9.29 -15.12
N VAL A 7 -20.27 -9.46 -15.50
CA VAL A 7 -20.87 -10.80 -15.73
C VAL A 7 -20.15 -11.54 -16.86
N ARG A 8 -19.84 -10.84 -17.96
CA ARG A 8 -19.11 -11.43 -19.09
C ARG A 8 -17.70 -11.88 -18.68
N ARG A 9 -16.98 -11.08 -17.87
CA ARG A 9 -15.64 -11.45 -17.37
C ARG A 9 -15.70 -12.61 -16.38
N ALA A 10 -16.67 -12.63 -15.48
CA ALA A 10 -16.87 -13.75 -14.55
C ALA A 10 -17.13 -15.06 -15.31
N GLN A 11 -17.98 -15.02 -16.33
CA GLN A 11 -18.26 -16.19 -17.17
C GLN A 11 -17.01 -16.70 -17.88
N LEU A 12 -16.19 -15.79 -18.45
CA LEU A 12 -14.92 -16.15 -19.09
C LEU A 12 -13.95 -16.83 -18.11
N LEU A 13 -13.85 -16.33 -16.88
CA LEU A 13 -13.00 -16.93 -15.84
C LEU A 13 -13.47 -18.35 -15.49
N ILE A 14 -14.79 -18.55 -15.33
CA ILE A 14 -15.38 -19.86 -15.06
C ILE A 14 -15.09 -20.84 -16.21
N ASP A 15 -15.29 -20.41 -17.46
CA ASP A 15 -15.11 -21.29 -18.61
C ASP A 15 -13.63 -21.65 -18.85
N LEU A 16 -12.70 -20.74 -18.55
CA LEU A 16 -11.27 -21.05 -18.50
C LEU A 16 -10.93 -22.03 -17.38
N ALA A 17 -11.46 -21.81 -16.16
CA ALA A 17 -11.23 -22.70 -15.03
C ALA A 17 -11.73 -24.12 -15.28
N LYS A 18 -12.85 -24.31 -15.99
CA LYS A 18 -13.35 -25.63 -16.41
C LYS A 18 -12.37 -26.40 -17.30
N ARG A 19 -11.55 -25.70 -18.08
CA ARG A 19 -10.56 -26.27 -19.01
C ARG A 19 -9.14 -26.27 -18.43
N THR A 20 -8.99 -26.00 -17.13
CA THR A 20 -7.68 -25.89 -16.48
C THR A 20 -6.90 -27.21 -16.51
N VAL A 21 -5.59 -27.10 -16.71
CA VAL A 21 -4.61 -28.18 -16.52
C VAL A 21 -4.04 -28.20 -15.10
N GLY A 22 -4.53 -27.32 -14.22
CA GLY A 22 -4.07 -27.20 -12.83
C GLY A 22 -4.30 -28.48 -12.03
N SER A 23 -3.39 -28.74 -11.07
CA SER A 23 -3.47 -29.92 -10.21
C SER A 23 -4.73 -29.87 -9.34
N LYS A 24 -5.47 -30.98 -9.33
CA LYS A 24 -6.64 -31.18 -8.46
C LYS A 24 -6.26 -31.84 -7.13
N GLN A 25 -4.98 -32.13 -6.93
CA GLN A 25 -4.48 -32.79 -5.72
C GLN A 25 -4.41 -31.80 -4.57
N ALA A 26 -4.71 -32.27 -3.36
CA ALA A 26 -4.62 -31.47 -2.12
C ALA A 26 -5.37 -30.12 -2.18
N ALA A 27 -6.45 -30.02 -2.97
CA ALA A 27 -7.17 -28.77 -3.19
C ALA A 27 -7.67 -28.12 -1.89
N SER A 28 -8.07 -28.93 -0.90
CA SER A 28 -8.46 -28.43 0.42
C SER A 28 -7.29 -27.78 1.18
N ALA A 29 -6.12 -28.40 1.16
CA ALA A 29 -4.92 -27.88 1.82
C ALA A 29 -4.45 -26.57 1.18
N TYR A 30 -4.41 -26.51 -0.16
CA TYR A 30 -4.06 -25.28 -0.87
C TYR A 30 -5.08 -24.17 -0.67
N LYS A 31 -6.38 -24.50 -0.64
CA LYS A 31 -7.43 -23.52 -0.33
C LYS A 31 -7.23 -22.94 1.07
N LEU A 32 -7.00 -23.78 2.08
CA LEU A 32 -6.71 -23.32 3.44
C LEU A 32 -5.45 -22.44 3.49
N HIS A 33 -4.39 -22.81 2.78
CA HIS A 33 -3.18 -22.01 2.71
C HIS A 33 -3.42 -20.64 2.08
N LEU A 34 -4.19 -20.58 0.98
CA LEU A 34 -4.58 -19.32 0.36
C LEU A 34 -5.44 -18.45 1.30
N GLU A 35 -6.36 -19.06 2.05
CA GLU A 35 -7.15 -18.35 3.07
C GLU A 35 -6.24 -17.71 4.14
N HIS A 36 -5.21 -18.44 4.61
CA HIS A 36 -4.24 -17.89 5.55
C HIS A 36 -3.41 -16.75 4.94
N LEU A 37 -2.89 -16.92 3.72
CA LEU A 37 -2.11 -15.87 3.03
C LEU A 37 -2.93 -14.59 2.83
N LEU A 38 -4.21 -14.72 2.49
CA LEU A 38 -5.11 -13.57 2.35
C LEU A 38 -5.35 -12.89 3.70
N ALA A 39 -5.56 -13.66 4.77
CA ALA A 39 -5.71 -13.10 6.12
C ALA A 39 -4.43 -12.38 6.59
N GLU A 40 -3.25 -12.93 6.32
CA GLU A 40 -1.96 -12.29 6.61
C GLU A 40 -1.79 -10.98 5.83
N TYR A 41 -2.17 -10.98 4.54
CA TYR A 41 -2.14 -9.80 3.70
C TYR A 41 -3.08 -8.69 4.21
N ASP A 42 -4.32 -9.06 4.58
CA ASP A 42 -5.30 -8.12 5.11
C ASP A 42 -4.81 -7.49 6.42
N LEU A 43 -4.24 -8.31 7.32
CA LEU A 43 -3.64 -7.84 8.57
C LEU A 43 -2.48 -6.87 8.32
N ALA A 44 -1.53 -7.25 7.46
CA ALA A 44 -0.38 -6.41 7.12
C ALA A 44 -0.80 -5.09 6.47
N SER A 45 -1.82 -5.12 5.61
CA SER A 45 -2.36 -3.94 4.95
C SER A 45 -3.03 -2.98 5.96
N SER A 46 -3.79 -3.52 6.92
CA SER A 46 -4.40 -2.71 7.99
C SER A 46 -3.35 -2.09 8.91
N GLN A 47 -2.30 -2.83 9.24
CA GLN A 47 -1.19 -2.32 10.04
C GLN A 47 -0.43 -1.23 9.30
N LEU A 48 -0.15 -1.43 8.01
CA LEU A 48 0.50 -0.43 7.17
C LEU A 48 -0.31 0.88 7.15
N GLN A 49 -1.62 0.80 6.89
CA GLN A 49 -2.48 1.99 6.86
C GLN A 49 -2.44 2.75 8.20
N THR A 50 -2.46 2.02 9.32
CA THR A 50 -2.41 2.63 10.66
C THR A 50 -1.09 3.38 10.87
N ILE A 51 0.02 2.80 10.42
CA ILE A 51 1.35 3.44 10.49
C ILE A 51 1.40 4.67 9.57
N GLU A 52 0.89 4.57 8.34
CA GLU A 52 0.88 5.69 7.39
C GLU A 52 0.05 6.88 7.92
N ASP A 53 -1.08 6.61 8.58
CA ASP A 53 -1.92 7.64 9.20
C ASP A 53 -1.21 8.33 10.38
N GLU A 54 -0.50 7.57 11.22
CA GLU A 54 0.31 8.11 12.31
C GLU A 54 1.48 8.95 11.77
N VAL A 55 2.19 8.45 10.76
CA VAL A 55 3.28 9.15 10.09
C VAL A 55 2.79 10.50 9.56
N LYS A 56 1.62 10.53 8.91
CA LYS A 56 1.02 11.77 8.42
C LYS A 56 0.74 12.75 9.57
N THR A 57 0.17 12.27 10.67
CA THR A 57 -0.15 13.08 11.85
C THR A 57 1.10 13.70 12.47
N VAL A 58 2.18 12.92 12.60
CA VAL A 58 3.47 13.42 13.12
C VAL A 58 4.08 14.44 12.15
N LEU A 59 4.02 14.17 10.84
CA LEU A 59 4.59 15.04 9.82
C LEU A 59 3.91 16.42 9.79
N GLU A 60 2.59 16.49 10.03
CA GLU A 60 1.82 17.74 10.15
C GLU A 60 2.30 18.63 11.31
N GLN A 61 2.94 18.06 12.35
CA GLN A 61 3.49 18.80 13.48
C GLN A 61 4.85 19.46 13.15
N ILE A 62 5.50 19.08 12.04
CA ILE A 62 6.81 19.61 11.66
C ILE A 62 6.62 20.95 10.93
N PRO A 63 7.16 22.08 11.45
CA PRO A 63 6.85 23.42 10.96
C PRO A 63 7.11 23.68 9.46
N TYR A 64 8.07 22.96 8.87
CA TYR A 64 8.46 23.12 7.46
C TYR A 64 7.95 22.01 6.54
N ALA A 65 7.38 20.92 7.06
CA ALA A 65 6.99 19.78 6.24
C ALA A 65 5.88 20.12 5.24
N GLY A 66 4.89 20.93 5.65
CA GLY A 66 3.82 21.39 4.75
C GLY A 66 4.32 22.09 3.49
N LYS A 67 5.33 22.97 3.62
CA LYS A 67 5.94 23.67 2.47
C LYS A 67 6.61 22.73 1.48
N ILE A 68 7.16 21.62 1.97
CA ILE A 68 7.81 20.61 1.12
C ILE A 68 6.74 19.74 0.44
N LEU A 69 5.64 19.44 1.13
CA LEU A 69 4.51 18.69 0.56
C LEU A 69 3.77 19.46 -0.55
N ASP A 70 3.82 20.80 -0.54
CA ASP A 70 3.29 21.62 -1.63
C ASP A 70 4.06 21.43 -2.95
N ILE A 71 5.29 20.86 -2.90
CA ILE A 71 6.07 20.54 -4.09
C ILE A 71 5.41 19.35 -4.81
N LYS A 72 4.94 19.60 -6.03
CA LYS A 72 4.30 18.59 -6.87
C LYS A 72 5.21 17.37 -7.04
N GLY A 73 4.69 16.20 -6.65
CA GLY A 73 5.39 14.91 -6.79
C GLY A 73 6.02 14.40 -5.50
N VAL A 74 6.06 15.20 -4.43
CA VAL A 74 6.47 14.74 -3.11
C VAL A 74 5.28 14.05 -2.42
N SER A 75 5.48 12.81 -1.97
CA SER A 75 4.48 12.10 -1.15
C SER A 75 4.80 12.26 0.34
N VAL A 76 3.76 12.14 1.17
CA VAL A 76 3.86 12.15 2.64
C VAL A 76 4.89 11.11 3.13
N ILE A 77 4.80 9.89 2.61
CA ILE A 77 5.68 8.79 3.02
C ILE A 77 7.13 9.05 2.60
N ALA A 78 7.36 9.55 1.39
CA ALA A 78 8.70 9.88 0.93
C ALA A 78 9.33 11.00 1.78
N LEU A 79 8.57 12.05 2.10
CA LEU A 79 9.07 13.14 2.94
C LEU A 79 9.35 12.66 4.36
N ALA A 80 8.44 11.89 4.96
CA ALA A 80 8.63 11.32 6.28
C ALA A 80 9.87 10.42 6.36
N GLY A 81 10.15 9.63 5.32
CA GLY A 81 11.37 8.83 5.21
C GLY A 81 12.62 9.71 5.25
N VAL A 82 12.68 10.75 4.40
CA VAL A 82 13.82 11.68 4.35
C VAL A 82 14.03 12.38 5.70
N LEU A 83 12.96 12.90 6.32
CA LEU A 83 13.07 13.59 7.62
C LEU A 83 13.42 12.63 8.76
N GLY A 84 12.90 11.40 8.73
CA GLY A 84 13.22 10.37 9.71
C GLY A 84 14.69 9.95 9.66
N GLU A 85 15.29 9.91 8.46
CA GLU A 85 16.72 9.65 8.28
C GLU A 85 17.60 10.86 8.62
N SER A 86 17.14 12.07 8.28
CA SER A 86 17.95 13.29 8.40
C SER A 86 17.94 13.88 9.81
N GLY A 87 16.94 13.56 10.63
CA GLY A 87 16.76 14.15 11.96
C GLY A 87 16.36 15.63 11.91
N ASP A 88 16.76 16.41 12.92
CA ASP A 88 16.40 17.83 13.01
C ASP A 88 17.17 18.70 12.02
N LEU A 89 16.57 18.96 10.86
CA LEU A 89 17.12 19.84 9.85
C LEU A 89 17.30 21.30 10.31
N ALA A 90 16.60 21.73 11.37
CA ALA A 90 16.77 23.08 11.91
C ALA A 90 18.11 23.27 12.63
N ALA A 91 18.77 22.17 13.02
CA ALA A 91 20.08 22.20 13.65
C ALA A 91 21.25 22.31 12.65
N ILE A 92 20.99 22.25 11.34
CA ILE A 92 22.02 22.38 10.31
C ILE A 92 22.32 23.87 10.12
N PRO A 93 23.55 24.34 10.44
CA PRO A 93 23.91 25.74 10.24
C PRO A 93 23.92 26.06 8.75
N MET A 94 23.09 27.02 8.34
CA MET A 94 23.14 27.59 7.00
C MET A 94 24.40 28.46 6.91
N GLU A 95 25.45 27.97 6.24
CA GLU A 95 26.57 28.83 5.85
C GLU A 95 26.04 29.90 4.88
N THR A 96 25.78 31.09 5.42
CA THR A 96 25.53 32.30 4.63
C THR A 96 26.85 32.71 3.98
N HIS A 97 26.97 32.49 2.68
CA HIS A 97 27.94 33.17 1.83
C HIS A 97 27.52 34.61 1.54
#